data_AF-A0A660T4Z0-F1
#
_entry.id   AF-A0A660T4Z0-F1
#
_cell.length_a   1.000
_cell.length_b   1.000
_cell.length_c   1.000
_cell.angle_alpha   90.00
_cell.angle_beta   90.00
_cell.angle_gamma   90.00
#
_symmetry.space_group_name_H-M   'P 1'
#
loop_
_entity.id
_entity.type
_entity.pdbx_description
1 polymer ?
#
loop_
_entity_poly.entity_id
_entity_poly.type
_entity_poly.pdbx_seq_one_letter_code
_entity_poly.pdbx_strand_id
1 'polypeptide(L)' 'TSCFLPVGIGVDDFLTRMDKEGYVLYKGKGPLIDKNLFQAANMGQIYAADSREFLKVLGSVLAEMTKK' A
#
# COMPACT_ATOMS: atom_id res chain seq x y z
N THR A 1 9.29 2.48 -3.85
CA THR A 1 8.91 1.31 -4.68
C THR A 1 7.47 1.42 -5.14
N SER A 2 7.16 1.05 -6.38
CA SER A 2 5.80 1.07 -6.95
C SER A 2 5.21 -0.35 -7.03
N CYS A 3 3.95 -0.52 -6.63
CA CYS A 3 3.26 -1.81 -6.59
C CYS A 3 1.83 -1.68 -7.14
N PHE A 4 1.45 -2.59 -8.05
CA PHE A 4 0.07 -2.69 -8.53
C PHE A 4 -0.80 -3.40 -7.50
N LEU A 5 -2.05 -2.94 -7.34
CA LEU A 5 -3.03 -3.60 -6.51
C LEU A 5 -3.70 -4.76 -7.28
N PRO A 6 -4.16 -5.80 -6.55
CA PRO A 6 -5.04 -6.81 -7.12
C PRO A 6 -6.31 -6.21 -7.74
N VAL A 7 -6.89 -6.92 -8.70
CA VAL A 7 -8.18 -6.55 -9.29
C VAL A 7 -9.26 -6.54 -8.20
N GLY A 8 -10.16 -5.55 -8.24
CA GLY A 8 -11.26 -5.40 -7.28
C GLY A 8 -10.93 -4.53 -6.07
N ILE A 9 -9.66 -4.17 -5.85
CA ILE A 9 -9.26 -3.24 -4.79
C ILE A 9 -8.98 -1.87 -5.39
N GLY A 10 -9.76 -0.85 -5.01
CA GLY A 10 -9.51 0.53 -5.40
C GLY A 10 -8.37 1.17 -4.61
N VAL A 11 -7.46 1.87 -5.30
CA VAL A 11 -6.30 2.51 -4.66
C VAL A 11 -6.68 3.50 -3.56
N ASP A 12 -7.75 4.29 -3.72
CA ASP A 12 -8.20 5.26 -2.71
C ASP A 12 -8.65 4.60 -1.41
N ASP A 13 -9.47 3.56 -1.52
CA ASP A 13 -9.96 2.79 -0.37
C ASP A 13 -8.81 2.07 0.33
N PHE A 14 -7.88 1.51 -0.46
CA PHE A 14 -6.68 0.87 0.05
C PHE A 14 -5.80 1.85 0.85
N LEU A 15 -5.53 3.04 0.31
CA LEU A 15 -4.73 4.06 1.00
C LEU A 15 -5.41 4.51 2.29
N THR A 16 -6.72 4.75 2.25
CA THR A 16 -7.52 5.11 3.43
C THR A 16 -7.48 4.01 4.50
N ARG A 17 -7.46 2.74 4.09
CA ARG A 17 -7.40 1.60 5.00
C ARG A 17 -6.01 1.43 5.62
N MET A 18 -4.94 1.61 4.84
CA MET A 18 -3.56 1.56 5.32
C MET A 18 -3.23 2.69 6.30
N ASP A 19 -3.80 3.88 6.10
CA ASP A 19 -3.68 5.02 7.02
C ASP A 19 -4.21 4.68 8.42
N LYS A 20 -5.29 3.89 8.51
CA LYS A 20 -5.82 3.39 9.80
C LYS A 20 -4.88 2.42 10.53
N GLU A 21 -3.94 1.80 9.83
CA GLU A 21 -2.87 0.98 10.42
C GLU A 21 -1.60 1.81 10.74
N GLY A 22 -1.65 3.13 10.53
CA GLY A 22 -0.52 4.03 10.75
C GLY A 22 0.49 4.08 9.61
N TYR A 23 0.16 3.56 8.41
CA TYR A 23 1.04 3.57 7.25
C TYR A 23 0.56 4.53 6.17
N VAL A 24 1.35 5.58 5.95
CA VAL A 24 1.12 6.54 4.86
C VAL A 24 1.79 6.03 3.59
N LEU A 25 0.97 5.81 2.55
CA LEU A 25 1.40 5.41 1.21
C LEU A 25 0.90 6.44 0.19
N TYR A 26 1.45 6.41 -1.02
CA TYR A 26 1.11 7.37 -2.06
C TYR A 26 0.49 6.69 -3.27
N LYS A 27 -0.38 7.38 -4.01
CA LYS A 27 -0.79 6.94 -5.34
C LYS A 27 0.39 6.96 -6.31
N GLY A 28 0.25 6.21 -7.40
CA GLY A 28 1.07 6.42 -8.60
C GLY A 28 1.07 7.88 -9.07
N LYS A 29 2.15 8.28 -9.74
CA LYS A 29 2.33 9.65 -10.26
C LYS A 29 2.31 9.68 -11.79
N GLY A 30 1.91 10.81 -12.36
CA GLY A 30 1.92 11.03 -13.81
C GLY A 30 1.11 9.96 -14.55
N PRO A 31 1.68 9.26 -15.56
CA PRO A 31 0.96 8.26 -16.37
C PRO A 31 0.50 7.02 -15.58
N LEU A 32 0.89 6.93 -14.31
CA LEU A 32 0.56 5.84 -13.41
C LEU A 32 -0.59 6.17 -12.44
N ILE A 33 -1.09 7.42 -12.44
CA ILE A 33 -2.12 7.87 -11.50
C ILE A 33 -3.41 7.07 -11.63
N ASP A 34 -3.77 6.68 -12.85
CA ASP A 34 -4.98 5.92 -13.16
C ASP A 34 -4.75 4.39 -13.18
N LYS A 35 -3.53 3.93 -12.87
CA LYS A 35 -3.15 2.51 -13.03
C LYS A 35 -3.26 1.67 -11.75
N ASN A 36 -4.21 2.00 -10.87
CA ASN A 36 -4.52 1.26 -9.64
C ASN A 36 -3.27 0.77 -8.87
N LEU A 37 -2.37 1.71 -8.56
CA LEU A 37 -1.07 1.40 -7.96
C LEU A 37 -0.73 2.36 -6.83
N PHE A 38 0.02 1.86 -5.87
CA PHE A 38 0.56 2.64 -4.77
C PHE A 38 2.09 2.65 -4.79
N GLN A 39 2.65 3.61 -4.07
CA GLN A 39 4.08 3.75 -3.84
C GLN A 39 4.35 3.69 -2.34
N ALA A 40 5.26 2.80 -1.96
CA ALA A 40 5.83 2.72 -0.62
C ALA A 40 7.21 3.38 -0.62
N ALA A 41 7.41 4.38 0.23
CA ALA A 41 8.73 4.95 0.46
C ALA A 41 9.55 4.01 1.36
N ASN A 42 10.83 3.87 1.03
CA ASN A 42 11.76 2.98 1.74
C ASN A 42 13.12 3.67 1.99
N MET A 43 13.11 5.01 2.06
CA MET A 43 14.28 5.84 2.32
C MET A 43 14.13 6.55 3.67
N GLY A 44 15.25 6.96 4.28
CA GLY A 44 15.27 7.59 5.60
C GLY A 44 15.63 6.59 6.70
N GLN A 45 15.12 6.79 7.92
CA GLN A 45 15.31 5.88 9.06
C GLN A 45 14.30 4.72 9.00
N ILE A 46 14.35 3.96 7.90
CA ILE A 46 13.54 2.76 7.68
C ILE A 46 14.49 1.57 7.58
N TYR A 47 14.36 0.62 8.49
CA TYR A 47 15.20 -0.56 8.59
C TYR A 47 14.47 -1.81 8.08
N ALA A 48 15.21 -2.91 7.98
CA ALA A 48 14.66 -4.20 7.52
C ALA A 48 13.55 -4.71 8.44
N ALA A 49 13.60 -4.42 9.76
CA ALA A 49 12.55 -4.81 10.70
C ALA A 49 11.24 -4.08 10.41
N ASP A 50 11.29 -2.76 10.18
CA ASP A 50 10.12 -1.94 9.83
C ASP A 50 9.48 -2.43 8.52
N SER A 51 10.32 -2.75 7.54
CA SER A 51 9.85 -3.29 6.26
C SER A 51 9.12 -4.63 6.42
N ARG A 52 9.62 -5.52 7.29
CA ARG A 52 8.95 -6.80 7.56
C ARG A 52 7.61 -6.61 8.27
N GLU A 53 7.53 -5.66 9.21
CA GLU A 53 6.29 -5.37 9.91
C GLU A 53 5.26 -4.75 8.97
N PHE A 54 5.68 -3.78 8.15
CA PHE A 54 4.88 -3.23 7.07
C PHE A 54 4.31 -4.33 6.15
N LEU A 55 5.14 -5.30 5.73
CA LEU A 55 4.69 -6.37 4.83
C LEU A 55 3.64 -7.29 5.47
N LYS A 56 3.69 -7.53 6.79
CA LYS A 56 2.65 -8.29 7.49
C LYS A 56 1.32 -7.54 7.48
N VAL A 57 1.36 -6.25 7.83
CA VAL A 57 0.18 -5.39 7.85
C VAL A 57 -0.42 -5.26 6.46
N LEU A 58 0.41 -5.01 5.44
CA LEU A 58 0.02 -4.97 4.04
C LEU A 58 -0.69 -6.28 3.63
N GLY A 59 -0.12 -7.43 3.97
CA GLY A 59 -0.73 -8.73 3.68
C GLY A 59 -2.08 -8.92 4.34
N SER A 60 -2.21 -8.53 5.62
CA SER A 60 -3.47 -8.60 6.37
C SER A 60 -4.56 -7.72 5.75
N VAL A 61 -4.23 -6.46 5.41
CA VAL A 61 -5.15 -5.51 4.77
C VAL A 61 -5.61 -6.02 3.41
N LEU A 62 -4.70 -6.51 2.57
CA LEU A 62 -5.06 -7.05 1.26
C LEU A 62 -5.96 -8.28 1.38
N ALA A 63 -5.69 -9.17 2.35
CA ALA A 63 -6.53 -10.35 2.61
C ALA A 63 -7.92 -9.97 3.14
N GLU A 64 -8.04 -8.92 3.96
CA GLU A 64 -9.32 -8.35 4.41
C GLU A 64 -10.12 -7.81 3.22
N MET A 65 -9.48 -7.01 2.37
CA MET A 65 -10.14 -6.31 1.26
C MET A 65 -10.54 -7.22 0.11
N THR A 66 -9.84 -8.35 -0.08
CA THR A 66 -10.15 -9.33 -1.14
C THR A 66 -11.31 -10.26 -0.77
N LYS A 67 -11.68 -10.35 0.51
CA LYS A 67 -12.79 -11.19 1.01
C LYS A 67 -14.16 -10.50 0.96
N LYS A 68 -14.20 -9.22 0.58
CA LYS A 68 -15.43 -8.44 0.37
C LYS A 68 -15.90 -8.57 -1.07
#